data_AF-A0A963I9W0-F1
#
_entry.id   AF-A0A963I9W0-F1
#
_cell.length_a   1.000
_cell.length_b   1.000
_cell.length_c   1.000
_cell.angle_alpha   90.00
_cell.angle_beta   90.00
_cell.angle_gamma   90.00
#
_symmetry.space_group_name_H-M   'P 1'
#
loop_
_entity.id
_entity.type
_entity.pdbx_description
1 polymer ?
#
loop_
_entity_poly.entity_id
_entity_poly.type
_entity_poly.pdbx_seq_one_letter_code
_entity_poly.pdbx_strand_id
1 'polypeptide(L)'
;EHIKFILATTDPQKIPVTVLSRCLQFNLKQMPQLHIVEHLTRILEEEGVPTEPAALRHLAKAAAGSMRDALSLLDQAIAHGAGKVEDAGVQAMLGTVGDDHLLAVLDALRQGDVAALLAIAEAMEARSLSFDAALQSLASLLQRIAVLQFAPESIGDDFERAQLQPFAEAFDREFLQLAYQIAIHGRDELALAPDESAGFVMTLLRLHAFRPEQPPALGGGGGGGAGRATALTSASPSPTSAPVQAAPVAAVPVVSPVKAEPPASAGGDVPPWEDLPPEAMDPAPPSAAVSRPAPSVAPSPPPAVATVVDRLDWHGLIQELGLKGMVRELAQHCEWGGMAEGRIRLTLSEAHKHLLAINRGNQARLEAELNRHFDQPVGLSIDIGRIAGETPAQRDAVIRAQRHADAVASLEQDPFVQEMIERFDATLQESSVRPL
;
A
#
# COMPACT_ATOMS: atom_id res chain seq x y z
N GLU A 1 -16.14 -52.29 11.53
CA GLU A 1 -15.59 -51.29 10.59
C GLU A 1 -14.62 -50.38 11.32
N HIS A 2 -13.52 -49.98 10.70
CA HIS A 2 -12.53 -49.08 11.30
C HIS A 2 -12.58 -47.72 10.59
N ILE A 3 -12.90 -46.67 11.33
CA ILE A 3 -12.95 -45.29 10.80
C ILE A 3 -11.53 -44.74 10.71
N LYS A 4 -11.22 -44.08 9.58
CA LYS A 4 -9.95 -43.36 9.36
C LYS A 4 -10.27 -41.87 9.17
N PHE A 5 -9.49 -41.02 9.81
CA PHE A 5 -9.59 -39.56 9.66
C PHE A 5 -8.42 -39.05 8.82
N ILE A 6 -8.71 -38.23 7.81
CA ILE A 6 -7.73 -37.51 6.99
C ILE A 6 -8.07 -36.03 7.11
N LEU A 7 -7.15 -35.25 7.67
CA LEU A 7 -7.30 -33.81 7.88
C LEU A 7 -6.31 -33.09 6.97
N ALA A 8 -6.76 -32.03 6.29
CA ALA A 8 -5.91 -31.17 5.47
C ALA A 8 -6.08 -29.71 5.92
N THR A 9 -4.98 -28.98 6.04
CA THR A 9 -4.97 -27.54 6.36
C THR A 9 -3.80 -26.87 5.64
N THR A 10 -3.99 -25.60 5.25
CA THR A 10 -2.90 -24.73 4.78
C THR A 10 -2.20 -24.01 5.92
N ASP A 11 -2.80 -24.00 7.12
CA ASP A 11 -2.27 -23.35 8.32
C ASP A 11 -2.34 -24.31 9.52
N PRO A 12 -1.25 -25.03 9.84
CA PRO A 12 -1.21 -25.94 10.98
C PRO A 12 -1.22 -25.23 12.32
N GLN A 13 -0.88 -23.93 12.39
CA GLN A 13 -0.80 -23.19 13.66
C GLN A 13 -2.17 -22.85 14.23
N LYS A 14 -3.20 -22.77 13.38
CA LYS A 14 -4.60 -22.58 13.81
C LYS A 14 -5.23 -23.85 14.38
N ILE A 15 -4.61 -25.01 14.22
CA ILE A 15 -5.16 -26.27 14.74
C ILE A 15 -4.76 -26.43 16.23
N PRO A 16 -5.73 -26.73 17.12
CA PRO A 16 -5.43 -26.99 18.52
C PRO A 16 -4.39 -28.12 18.70
N VAL A 17 -3.44 -27.91 19.62
CA VAL A 17 -2.37 -28.88 19.94
C VAL A 17 -2.93 -30.25 20.36
N THR A 18 -4.15 -30.29 20.90
CA THR A 18 -4.87 -31.51 21.27
C THR A 18 -5.25 -32.39 20.08
N VAL A 19 -5.40 -31.82 18.89
CA VAL A 19 -5.64 -32.54 17.63
C VAL A 19 -4.30 -32.91 17.00
N LEU A 20 -3.35 -31.97 16.95
CA LEU A 20 -2.02 -32.19 16.37
C LEU A 20 -1.24 -33.32 17.05
N SER A 21 -1.39 -33.49 18.37
CA SER A 21 -0.75 -34.58 19.12
C SER A 21 -1.34 -35.97 18.87
N ARG A 22 -2.54 -36.05 18.27
CA ARG A 22 -3.25 -37.30 17.96
C ARG A 22 -3.23 -37.66 16.48
N CYS A 23 -2.62 -36.83 15.64
CA CYS A 23 -2.55 -37.03 14.20
C CYS A 23 -1.11 -37.26 13.75
N LEU A 24 -0.93 -38.14 12.76
CA LEU A 24 0.34 -38.23 12.03
C LEU A 24 0.40 -37.08 11.04
N GLN A 25 1.39 -36.20 11.19
CA GLN A 25 1.49 -34.98 10.40
C GLN A 25 2.38 -35.23 9.17
N PHE A 26 1.86 -34.93 8.00
CA PHE A 26 2.62 -34.92 6.75
C PHE A 26 2.64 -33.50 6.21
N ASN A 27 3.82 -32.87 6.21
CA ASN A 27 4.02 -31.57 5.58
C ASN A 27 4.35 -31.79 4.10
N LEU A 28 3.41 -31.44 3.23
CA LEU A 28 3.62 -31.46 1.79
C LEU A 28 4.37 -30.20 1.38
N LYS A 29 5.55 -30.37 0.79
CA LYS A 29 6.35 -29.27 0.27
C LYS A 29 5.81 -28.84 -1.10
N GLN A 30 6.05 -27.57 -1.46
CA GLN A 30 5.82 -27.09 -2.82
C GLN A 30 6.60 -27.92 -3.83
N MET A 31 5.98 -28.15 -4.99
CA MET A 31 6.59 -28.96 -6.04
C MET A 31 7.68 -28.15 -6.76
N PRO A 32 8.89 -28.71 -6.98
CA PRO A 32 9.91 -28.06 -7.79
C PRO A 32 9.40 -27.78 -9.21
N GLN A 33 9.81 -26.66 -9.81
CA GLN A 33 9.36 -26.26 -11.15
C GLN A 33 9.65 -27.33 -12.21
N LEU A 34 10.80 -27.98 -12.14
CA LEU A 34 11.16 -29.04 -13.10
C LEU A 34 10.16 -30.20 -13.09
N HIS A 35 9.71 -30.63 -11.90
CA HIS A 35 8.70 -31.69 -11.79
C HIS A 35 7.33 -31.23 -12.31
N ILE A 36 7.00 -29.94 -12.17
CA ILE A 36 5.76 -29.39 -12.76
C ILE A 36 5.86 -29.45 -14.28
N VAL A 37 6.96 -28.97 -14.87
CA VAL A 37 7.19 -29.02 -16.32
C VAL A 37 7.10 -30.46 -16.83
N GLU A 38 7.82 -31.40 -16.21
CA GLU A 38 7.77 -32.83 -16.58
C GLU A 38 6.36 -33.42 -16.55
N HIS A 39 5.55 -33.03 -15.55
CA HIS A 39 4.18 -33.50 -15.43
C HIS A 39 3.27 -32.90 -16.50
N LEU A 40 3.36 -31.59 -16.76
CA LEU A 40 2.58 -30.92 -17.81
C LEU A 40 2.93 -31.47 -19.20
N THR A 41 4.22 -31.72 -19.47
CA THR A 41 4.67 -32.36 -20.73
C THR A 41 3.98 -33.70 -20.93
N ARG A 42 3.95 -34.56 -19.91
CA ARG A 42 3.32 -35.89 -20.01
C ARG A 42 1.82 -35.79 -20.29
N ILE A 43 1.12 -34.88 -19.62
CA ILE A 43 -0.32 -34.67 -19.83
C ILE A 43 -0.59 -34.24 -21.27
N LEU A 44 0.19 -33.30 -21.80
CA LEU A 44 0.01 -32.79 -23.16
C LEU A 44 0.35 -33.83 -24.24
N GLU A 45 1.34 -34.69 -23.98
CA GLU A 45 1.65 -35.83 -24.83
C GLU A 45 0.50 -36.86 -24.87
N GLU A 46 -0.12 -37.14 -23.72
CA GLU A 46 -1.27 -38.05 -23.61
C GLU A 46 -2.54 -37.48 -24.28
N GLU A 47 -2.79 -36.18 -24.13
CA GLU A 47 -3.93 -35.47 -24.74
C GLU A 47 -3.70 -35.08 -26.21
N GLY A 48 -2.48 -35.24 -26.73
CA GLY A 48 -2.13 -34.93 -28.12
C GLY A 48 -2.13 -33.44 -28.45
N VAL A 49 -1.87 -32.58 -27.46
CA VAL A 49 -1.87 -31.12 -27.62
C VAL A 49 -0.46 -30.64 -28.00
N PRO A 50 -0.28 -29.90 -29.12
CA PRO A 50 1.01 -29.34 -29.49
C PRO A 50 1.49 -28.31 -28.46
N THR A 51 2.73 -28.45 -27.99
CA THR A 51 3.31 -27.58 -26.96
C THR A 51 4.76 -27.21 -27.25
N GLU A 52 5.15 -26.00 -26.83
CA GLU A 52 6.54 -25.54 -26.83
C GLU A 52 7.17 -25.68 -25.43
N PRO A 53 8.43 -26.15 -25.31
CA PRO A 53 9.08 -26.31 -23.99
C PRO A 53 9.29 -25.01 -23.20
N ALA A 54 9.37 -23.86 -23.89
CA ALA A 54 9.46 -22.55 -23.24
C ALA A 54 8.14 -22.19 -22.54
N ALA A 55 7.00 -22.39 -23.21
CA ALA A 55 5.66 -22.13 -22.69
C ALA A 55 5.41 -22.86 -21.35
N LEU A 56 5.82 -24.13 -21.26
CA LEU A 56 5.69 -24.94 -20.04
C LEU A 56 6.51 -24.40 -18.86
N ARG A 57 7.69 -23.83 -19.13
CA ARG A 57 8.51 -23.19 -18.09
C ARG A 57 7.83 -21.94 -17.54
N HIS A 58 7.18 -21.14 -18.39
CA HIS A 58 6.41 -19.99 -17.95
C HIS A 58 5.21 -20.38 -17.08
N LEU A 59 4.45 -21.41 -17.49
CA LEU A 59 3.33 -21.94 -16.69
C LEU A 59 3.80 -22.48 -15.34
N ALA A 60 4.89 -23.26 -15.32
CA ALA A 60 5.45 -23.82 -14.08
C ALA A 60 5.96 -22.73 -13.13
N LYS A 61 6.56 -21.66 -13.67
CA LYS A 61 6.99 -20.49 -12.89
C LYS A 61 5.79 -19.76 -12.29
N ALA A 62 4.75 -19.50 -13.09
CA ALA A 62 3.53 -18.81 -12.66
C ALA A 62 2.74 -19.60 -11.61
N ALA A 63 2.79 -20.93 -11.65
CA ALA A 63 2.11 -21.81 -10.69
C ALA A 63 2.72 -21.84 -9.28
N ALA A 64 3.90 -21.23 -9.06
CA ALA A 64 4.53 -21.09 -7.74
C ALA A 64 4.59 -22.38 -6.88
N GLY A 65 4.79 -23.54 -7.53
CA GLY A 65 4.88 -24.84 -6.84
C GLY A 65 3.55 -25.56 -6.58
N SER A 66 2.43 -24.99 -7.05
CA SER A 66 1.08 -25.58 -6.95
C SER A 66 0.70 -26.28 -8.25
N MET A 67 0.52 -27.61 -8.20
CA MET A 67 0.10 -28.38 -9.37
C MET A 67 -1.32 -28.01 -9.84
N ARG A 68 -2.20 -27.66 -8.90
CA ARG A 68 -3.57 -27.23 -9.23
C ARG A 68 -3.56 -25.95 -10.07
N ASP A 69 -2.75 -24.98 -9.67
CA ASP A 69 -2.65 -23.71 -10.39
C ASP A 69 -1.95 -23.92 -11.73
N ALA A 70 -0.93 -24.79 -11.80
CA ALA A 70 -0.29 -25.17 -13.06
C ALA A 70 -1.28 -25.75 -14.09
N LEU A 71 -2.14 -26.67 -13.66
CA LEU A 71 -3.18 -27.24 -14.51
C LEU A 71 -4.23 -26.20 -14.91
N SER A 72 -4.65 -25.35 -13.96
CA SER A 72 -5.62 -24.28 -14.24
C SER A 72 -5.09 -23.27 -15.26
N LEU A 73 -3.79 -22.93 -15.19
CA LEU A 73 -3.11 -22.08 -16.17
C LEU A 73 -2.91 -22.79 -17.50
N LEU A 74 -2.64 -24.11 -17.48
CA LEU A 74 -2.53 -24.90 -18.70
C LEU A 74 -3.86 -24.93 -19.46
N ASP A 75 -4.98 -25.17 -18.78
CA ASP A 75 -6.31 -25.15 -19.39
C ASP A 75 -6.62 -23.78 -20.03
N GLN A 76 -6.27 -22.70 -19.34
CA GLN A 76 -6.38 -21.35 -19.89
C GLN A 76 -5.51 -21.16 -21.14
N ALA A 77 -4.27 -21.65 -21.11
CA ALA A 77 -3.36 -21.56 -22.24
C ALA A 77 -3.90 -22.33 -23.47
N ILE A 78 -4.46 -23.52 -23.27
CA ILE A 78 -5.08 -24.31 -24.34
C ILE A 78 -6.30 -23.57 -24.91
N ALA A 79 -7.14 -22.98 -24.05
CA ALA A 79 -8.30 -22.21 -24.48
C ALA A 79 -7.91 -20.96 -25.29
N HIS A 80 -6.86 -20.24 -24.86
CA HIS A 80 -6.36 -19.05 -25.55
C HIS A 80 -5.61 -19.39 -26.85
N GLY A 81 -4.84 -20.47 -26.88
CA GLY A 81 -4.04 -20.90 -28.03
C GLY A 81 -4.79 -21.78 -29.03
N ALA A 82 -6.13 -21.81 -28.97
CA ALA A 82 -7.00 -22.58 -29.86
C ALA A 82 -6.56 -24.06 -30.01
N GLY A 83 -6.21 -24.70 -28.88
CA GLY A 83 -5.76 -26.09 -28.85
C GLY A 83 -4.25 -26.29 -29.06
N LYS A 84 -3.45 -25.23 -28.96
CA LYS A 84 -1.98 -25.29 -28.93
C LYS A 84 -1.43 -24.47 -27.77
N VAL A 85 -0.30 -24.89 -27.22
CA VAL A 85 0.39 -24.18 -26.12
C VAL A 85 1.71 -23.61 -26.67
N GLU A 86 1.61 -22.40 -27.23
CA GLU A 86 2.73 -21.66 -27.82
C GLU A 86 3.29 -20.65 -26.81
N ASP A 87 4.61 -20.41 -26.86
CA ASP A 87 5.31 -19.55 -25.89
C ASP A 87 4.76 -18.11 -25.90
N ALA A 88 4.67 -17.50 -27.07
CA ALA A 88 4.14 -16.15 -27.23
C ALA A 88 2.68 -16.02 -26.72
N GLY A 89 1.86 -17.05 -26.91
CA GLY A 89 0.48 -17.09 -26.45
C GLY A 89 0.38 -17.17 -24.92
N VAL A 90 1.19 -18.04 -24.31
CA VAL A 90 1.27 -18.18 -22.85
C VAL A 90 1.82 -16.90 -22.21
N GLN A 91 2.82 -16.27 -22.81
CA GLN A 91 3.37 -15.01 -22.29
C GLN A 91 2.36 -13.85 -22.36
N ALA A 92 1.58 -13.79 -23.45
CA ALA A 92 0.49 -12.82 -23.58
C ALA A 92 -0.61 -13.07 -22.53
N MET A 93 -0.98 -14.33 -22.30
CA MET A 93 -1.99 -14.72 -21.30
C MET A 93 -1.55 -14.40 -19.87
N LEU A 94 -0.31 -14.75 -19.51
CA LEU A 94 0.23 -14.51 -18.16
C LEU A 94 0.62 -13.04 -17.95
N GLY A 95 0.56 -12.20 -18.98
CA GLY A 95 1.03 -10.82 -18.93
C GLY A 95 2.54 -10.70 -18.76
N THR A 96 3.31 -11.77 -18.98
CA THR A 96 4.78 -11.80 -18.82
C THR A 96 5.53 -11.12 -19.96
N VAL A 97 4.81 -10.47 -20.89
CA VAL A 97 5.35 -9.49 -21.87
C VAL A 97 6.21 -8.42 -21.18
N GLY A 98 6.05 -8.23 -19.87
CA GLY A 98 6.92 -7.40 -19.05
C GLY A 98 8.40 -7.80 -19.08
N ASP A 99 8.77 -9.09 -19.13
CA ASP A 99 10.17 -9.52 -18.99
C ASP A 99 11.08 -8.92 -20.09
N ASP A 100 10.59 -8.79 -21.33
CA ASP A 100 11.32 -8.13 -22.42
C ASP A 100 11.53 -6.63 -22.18
N HIS A 101 10.51 -5.95 -21.65
CA HIS A 101 10.60 -4.53 -21.29
C HIS A 101 11.57 -4.34 -20.12
N LEU A 102 11.60 -5.26 -19.17
CA LEU A 102 12.51 -5.21 -18.03
C LEU A 102 13.96 -5.45 -18.45
N LEU A 103 14.20 -6.36 -19.38
CA LEU A 103 15.53 -6.54 -19.99
C LEU A 103 15.94 -5.31 -20.78
N ALA A 104 15.01 -4.69 -21.52
CA ALA A 104 15.26 -3.41 -22.18
C ALA A 104 15.57 -2.28 -21.19
N VAL A 105 14.91 -2.25 -20.01
CA VAL A 105 15.23 -1.33 -18.91
C VAL A 105 16.66 -1.57 -18.42
N LEU A 106 17.06 -2.82 -18.20
CA LEU A 106 18.43 -3.16 -17.79
C LEU A 106 19.44 -2.74 -18.88
N ASP A 107 19.14 -2.94 -20.15
CA ASP A 107 20.01 -2.50 -21.25
C ASP A 107 20.12 -0.99 -21.37
N ALA A 108 19.01 -0.25 -21.19
CA ALA A 108 19.02 1.20 -21.17
C ALA A 108 19.79 1.74 -19.94
N LEU A 109 19.63 1.11 -18.78
CA LEU A 109 20.43 1.40 -17.59
C LEU A 109 21.92 1.16 -17.85
N ARG A 110 22.27 0.03 -18.49
CA ARG A 110 23.65 -0.31 -18.87
C ARG A 110 24.28 0.74 -19.78
N GLN A 111 23.50 1.30 -20.71
CA GLN A 111 23.93 2.34 -21.64
C GLN A 111 23.89 3.74 -21.04
N GLY A 112 23.25 3.93 -19.88
CA GLY A 112 22.98 5.25 -19.32
C GLY A 112 21.98 6.06 -20.14
N ASP A 113 21.10 5.41 -20.90
CA ASP A 113 20.16 6.08 -21.79
C ASP A 113 18.81 6.34 -21.08
N VAL A 114 18.64 7.57 -20.61
CA VAL A 114 17.38 8.01 -19.97
C VAL A 114 16.23 8.10 -20.97
N ALA A 115 16.49 8.49 -22.21
CA ALA A 115 15.44 8.61 -23.22
C ALA A 115 14.83 7.24 -23.54
N ALA A 116 15.68 6.20 -23.66
CA ALA A 116 15.23 4.83 -23.81
C ALA A 116 14.41 4.34 -22.60
N LEU A 117 14.83 4.66 -21.36
CA LEU A 117 14.07 4.31 -20.16
C LEU A 117 12.65 4.90 -20.16
N LEU A 118 12.52 6.18 -20.51
CA LEU A 118 11.23 6.85 -20.59
C LEU A 118 10.35 6.27 -21.71
N ALA A 119 10.93 5.97 -22.87
CA ALA A 119 10.20 5.34 -23.98
C ALA A 119 9.68 3.94 -23.62
N ILE A 120 10.44 3.17 -22.83
CA ILE A 120 10.00 1.86 -22.34
C ILE A 120 8.83 2.01 -21.36
N ALA A 121 8.90 2.97 -20.44
CA ALA A 121 7.80 3.26 -19.51
C ALA A 121 6.50 3.62 -20.28
N GLU A 122 6.60 4.48 -21.30
CA GLU A 122 5.47 4.85 -22.16
C GLU A 122 4.92 3.64 -22.94
N ALA A 123 5.79 2.77 -23.46
CA ALA A 123 5.38 1.55 -24.15
C ALA A 123 4.65 0.55 -23.22
N MET A 124 5.08 0.45 -21.96
CA MET A 124 4.43 -0.37 -20.94
C MET A 124 3.06 0.21 -20.56
N GLU A 125 2.97 1.53 -20.43
CA GLU A 125 1.72 2.25 -20.14
C GLU A 125 0.70 2.08 -21.26
N ALA A 126 1.14 2.22 -22.52
CA ALA A 126 0.30 2.05 -23.71
C ALA A 126 -0.33 0.65 -23.83
N ARG A 127 0.28 -0.35 -23.18
CA ARG A 127 -0.21 -1.74 -23.12
C ARG A 127 -0.89 -2.05 -21.77
N SER A 128 -1.05 -1.06 -20.91
CA SER A 128 -1.66 -1.15 -19.58
C SER A 128 -1.02 -2.23 -18.70
N LEU A 129 0.31 -2.37 -18.77
CA LEU A 129 1.04 -3.27 -17.89
C LEU A 129 1.03 -2.72 -16.46
N SER A 130 0.97 -3.62 -15.47
CA SER A 130 1.04 -3.25 -14.06
C SER A 130 2.47 -2.83 -13.68
N PHE A 131 2.64 -1.58 -13.23
CA PHE A 131 3.92 -1.07 -12.75
C PHE A 131 4.35 -1.70 -11.42
N ASP A 132 3.40 -2.08 -10.55
CA ASP A 132 3.70 -2.84 -9.33
C ASP A 132 4.35 -4.19 -9.67
N ALA A 133 3.72 -4.95 -10.56
CA ALA A 133 4.24 -6.24 -11.02
C ALA A 133 5.57 -6.08 -11.75
N ALA A 134 5.72 -5.01 -12.55
CA ALA A 134 6.98 -4.71 -13.23
C ALA A 134 8.13 -4.44 -12.26
N LEU A 135 7.92 -3.62 -11.22
CA LEU A 135 8.95 -3.34 -10.22
C LEU A 135 9.31 -4.57 -9.39
N GLN A 136 8.32 -5.41 -9.06
CA GLN A 136 8.55 -6.70 -8.39
C GLN A 136 9.40 -7.64 -9.25
N SER A 137 9.09 -7.74 -10.54
CA SER A 137 9.85 -8.55 -11.50
C SER A 137 11.24 -7.98 -11.76
N LEU A 138 11.39 -6.65 -11.81
CA LEU A 138 12.69 -5.97 -11.93
C LEU A 138 13.57 -6.25 -10.71
N ALA A 139 13.04 -6.15 -9.50
CA ALA A 139 13.75 -6.50 -8.27
C ALA A 139 14.20 -7.97 -8.29
N SER A 140 13.34 -8.87 -8.77
CA SER A 140 13.67 -10.30 -8.93
C SER A 140 14.79 -10.52 -9.96
N LEU A 141 14.80 -9.78 -11.08
CA LEU A 141 15.87 -9.82 -12.07
C LEU A 141 17.20 -9.30 -11.51
N LEU A 142 17.18 -8.16 -10.83
CA LEU A 142 18.36 -7.58 -10.17
C LEU A 142 18.96 -8.54 -9.14
N GLN A 143 18.10 -9.22 -8.37
CA GLN A 143 18.52 -10.26 -7.43
C GLN A 143 19.14 -11.47 -8.13
N ARG A 144 18.56 -11.95 -9.23
CA ARG A 144 19.14 -13.05 -10.04
C ARG A 144 20.52 -12.67 -10.59
N ILE A 145 20.67 -11.45 -11.10
CA ILE A 145 21.97 -10.93 -11.59
C ILE A 145 22.99 -10.86 -10.44
N ALA A 146 22.59 -10.37 -9.25
CA ALA A 146 23.45 -10.36 -8.09
C ALA A 146 23.89 -11.78 -7.68
N VAL A 147 22.96 -12.74 -7.66
CA VAL A 147 23.27 -14.15 -7.39
C VAL A 147 24.25 -14.71 -8.41
N LEU A 148 24.08 -14.40 -9.71
CA LEU A 148 25.02 -14.79 -10.76
C LEU A 148 26.45 -14.27 -10.48
N GLN A 149 26.60 -13.05 -9.96
CA GLN A 149 27.92 -12.48 -9.63
C GLN A 149 28.60 -13.15 -8.43
N PHE A 150 27.84 -13.59 -7.42
CA PHE A 150 28.39 -14.16 -6.18
C PHE A 150 28.47 -15.69 -6.21
N ALA A 151 27.55 -16.35 -6.90
CA ALA A 151 27.37 -17.79 -6.93
C ALA A 151 26.87 -18.25 -8.32
N PRO A 152 27.70 -18.20 -9.38
CA PRO A 152 27.28 -18.55 -10.74
C PRO A 152 26.75 -19.99 -10.88
N GLU A 153 27.25 -20.91 -10.05
CA GLU A 153 26.83 -22.32 -9.99
C GLU A 153 25.40 -22.51 -9.46
N SER A 154 24.81 -21.49 -8.82
CA SER A 154 23.46 -21.59 -8.24
C SER A 154 22.34 -21.45 -9.27
N ILE A 155 22.62 -20.86 -10.43
CA ILE A 155 21.68 -20.77 -11.54
C ILE A 155 21.87 -22.01 -12.40
N GLY A 156 20.95 -22.96 -12.29
CA GLY A 156 21.01 -24.24 -13.01
C GLY A 156 20.62 -24.17 -14.48
N ASP A 157 19.92 -23.11 -14.91
CA ASP A 157 19.51 -22.92 -16.31
C ASP A 157 20.60 -22.17 -17.09
N ASP A 158 21.24 -22.86 -18.05
CA ASP A 158 22.31 -22.30 -18.89
C ASP A 158 21.82 -21.17 -19.81
N PHE A 159 20.57 -21.22 -20.26
CA PHE A 159 19.99 -20.17 -21.12
C PHE A 159 19.78 -18.89 -20.32
N GLU A 160 19.21 -19.00 -19.13
CA GLU A 160 19.07 -17.87 -18.20
C GLU A 160 20.44 -17.28 -17.85
N ARG A 161 21.42 -18.14 -17.54
CA ARG A 161 22.78 -17.70 -17.24
C ARG A 161 23.36 -16.88 -18.39
N ALA A 162 23.24 -17.37 -19.63
CA ALA A 162 23.73 -16.67 -20.82
C ALA A 162 23.02 -15.33 -21.06
N GLN A 163 21.72 -15.25 -20.79
CA GLN A 163 20.92 -14.03 -20.95
C GLN A 163 21.27 -12.95 -19.91
N LEU A 164 21.57 -13.36 -18.66
CA LEU A 164 21.87 -12.42 -17.57
C LEU A 164 23.36 -12.05 -17.48
N GLN A 165 24.24 -12.84 -18.09
CA GLN A 165 25.70 -12.64 -18.08
C GLN A 165 26.13 -11.22 -18.48
N PRO A 166 25.60 -10.59 -19.55
CA PRO A 166 26.04 -9.25 -19.95
C PRO A 166 25.76 -8.19 -18.88
N PHE A 167 24.68 -8.33 -18.12
CA PHE A 167 24.34 -7.41 -17.03
C PHE A 167 25.19 -7.67 -15.78
N ALA A 168 25.49 -8.93 -15.50
CA ALA A 168 26.39 -9.30 -14.41
C ALA A 168 27.82 -8.79 -14.64
N GLU A 169 28.26 -8.64 -15.88
CA GLU A 169 29.57 -8.05 -16.21
C GLU A 169 29.55 -6.52 -16.22
N ALA A 170 28.42 -5.91 -16.59
CA ALA A 170 28.34 -4.46 -16.77
C ALA A 170 27.95 -3.67 -15.50
N PHE A 171 27.26 -4.30 -14.54
CA PHE A 171 26.84 -3.64 -13.31
C PHE A 171 27.77 -3.98 -12.14
N ASP A 172 28.24 -2.96 -11.44
CA ASP A 172 29.01 -3.14 -10.20
C ASP A 172 28.15 -3.76 -9.10
N ARG A 173 28.79 -4.49 -8.18
CA ARG A 173 28.11 -5.19 -7.08
C ARG A 173 27.36 -4.22 -6.18
N GLU A 174 27.98 -3.09 -5.86
CA GLU A 174 27.40 -2.03 -5.04
C GLU A 174 26.18 -1.41 -5.74
N PHE A 175 26.28 -1.17 -7.04
CA PHE A 175 25.17 -0.64 -7.83
C PHE A 175 23.99 -1.62 -7.86
N LEU A 176 24.23 -2.92 -8.04
CA LEU A 176 23.14 -3.91 -8.05
C LEU A 176 22.38 -3.96 -6.72
N GLN A 177 23.07 -3.86 -5.59
CA GLN A 177 22.43 -3.78 -4.27
C GLN A 177 21.58 -2.51 -4.14
N LEU A 178 22.11 -1.38 -4.57
CA LEU A 178 21.39 -0.11 -4.56
C LEU A 178 20.18 -0.12 -5.51
N ALA A 179 20.35 -0.64 -6.72
CA ALA A 179 19.31 -0.77 -7.72
C ALA A 179 18.17 -1.67 -7.22
N TYR A 180 18.51 -2.80 -6.59
CA TYR A 180 17.53 -3.67 -5.95
C TYR A 180 16.73 -2.92 -4.87
N GLN A 181 17.41 -2.17 -4.00
CA GLN A 181 16.74 -1.39 -2.96
C GLN A 181 15.85 -0.28 -3.54
N ILE A 182 16.30 0.43 -4.58
CA ILE A 182 15.50 1.45 -5.27
C ILE A 182 14.25 0.82 -5.88
N ALA A 183 14.34 -0.37 -6.49
CA ALA A 183 13.19 -1.05 -7.07
C ALA A 183 12.14 -1.44 -6.01
N ILE A 184 12.59 -2.00 -4.87
CA ILE A 184 11.71 -2.36 -3.75
C ILE A 184 11.04 -1.11 -3.15
N HIS A 185 11.81 -0.07 -2.80
CA HIS A 185 11.23 1.15 -2.26
C HIS A 185 10.35 1.89 -3.27
N GLY A 186 10.72 1.90 -4.56
CA GLY A 186 9.91 2.48 -5.62
C GLY A 186 8.55 1.80 -5.76
N ARG A 187 8.49 0.49 -5.51
CA ARG A 187 7.23 -0.27 -5.45
C ARG A 187 6.38 0.13 -4.26
N ASP A 188 6.97 0.22 -3.07
CA ASP A 188 6.25 0.63 -1.85
C ASP A 188 5.73 2.08 -1.95
N GLU A 189 6.48 2.95 -2.62
CA GLU A 189 6.11 4.36 -2.84
C GLU A 189 5.14 4.57 -4.02
N LEU A 190 4.86 3.53 -4.83
CA LEU A 190 4.06 3.66 -6.06
C LEU A 190 2.66 4.20 -5.78
N ALA A 191 2.02 3.74 -4.70
CA ALA A 191 0.69 4.19 -4.29
C ALA A 191 0.67 5.61 -3.69
N LEU A 192 1.83 6.16 -3.35
CA LEU A 192 1.98 7.52 -2.82
C LEU A 192 2.27 8.56 -3.92
N ALA A 193 2.62 8.09 -5.13
CA ALA A 193 2.89 8.93 -6.27
C ALA A 193 1.59 9.61 -6.80
N PRO A 194 1.70 10.73 -7.54
CA PRO A 194 0.53 11.39 -8.15
C PRO A 194 -0.29 10.45 -9.04
N ASP A 195 0.40 9.55 -9.73
CA ASP A 195 -0.13 8.45 -10.54
C ASP A 195 0.95 7.36 -10.65
N GLU A 196 0.56 6.14 -11.03
CA GLU A 196 1.47 4.99 -11.08
C GLU A 196 2.59 5.18 -12.13
N SER A 197 2.30 5.82 -13.26
CA SER A 197 3.28 6.07 -14.32
C SER A 197 4.38 7.01 -13.82
N ALA A 198 4.01 8.12 -13.17
CA ALA A 198 4.95 9.04 -12.55
C ALA A 198 5.81 8.37 -11.47
N GLY A 199 5.21 7.50 -10.63
CA GLY A 199 5.95 6.75 -9.62
C GLY A 199 6.96 5.76 -10.22
N PHE A 200 6.57 5.07 -11.29
CA PHE A 200 7.46 4.17 -12.02
C PHE A 200 8.61 4.94 -12.69
N VAL A 201 8.31 6.02 -13.41
CA VAL A 201 9.30 6.89 -14.06
C VAL A 201 10.29 7.45 -13.04
N MET A 202 9.82 7.95 -11.90
CA MET A 202 10.71 8.44 -10.85
C MET A 202 11.63 7.34 -10.30
N THR A 203 11.13 6.11 -10.21
CA THR A 203 11.96 4.96 -9.81
C THR A 203 13.06 4.69 -10.85
N LEU A 204 12.75 4.69 -12.14
CA LEU A 204 13.74 4.54 -13.22
C LEU A 204 14.78 5.66 -13.22
N LEU A 205 14.35 6.91 -13.00
CA LEU A 205 15.26 8.04 -12.89
C LEU A 205 16.19 7.92 -11.69
N ARG A 206 15.72 7.41 -10.54
CA ARG A 206 16.58 7.12 -9.38
C ARG A 206 17.58 6.01 -9.73
N LEU A 207 17.16 4.93 -10.39
CA LEU A 207 18.06 3.86 -10.83
C LEU A 207 19.18 4.38 -11.73
N HIS A 208 18.88 5.35 -12.60
CA HIS A 208 19.88 6.01 -13.43
C HIS A 208 20.77 6.98 -12.64
N ALA A 209 20.18 7.86 -11.83
CA ALA A 209 20.89 8.93 -11.13
C ALA A 209 21.86 8.44 -10.05
N PHE A 210 21.56 7.30 -9.42
CA PHE A 210 22.39 6.72 -8.35
C PHE A 210 23.37 5.66 -8.87
N ARG A 211 23.71 5.66 -10.17
CA ARG A 211 24.83 4.86 -10.67
C ARG A 211 26.14 5.42 -10.11
N PRO A 212 27.01 4.60 -9.49
CA PRO A 212 28.36 5.04 -9.21
C PRO A 212 28.99 5.42 -10.54
N GLU A 213 29.55 6.62 -10.67
CA GLU A 213 30.33 6.99 -11.84
C GLU A 213 31.38 5.89 -12.06
N GLN A 214 31.28 5.16 -13.17
CA GLN A 214 32.31 4.21 -13.55
C GLN A 214 33.63 4.99 -13.54
N PRO A 215 34.62 4.62 -12.70
CA PRO A 215 35.90 5.29 -12.77
C PRO A 215 36.39 5.10 -14.21
N PRO A 216 36.75 6.18 -14.93
CA PRO A 216 37.33 6.04 -16.25
C PRO A 216 38.50 5.08 -16.11
N ALA A 217 38.48 4.01 -16.92
CA ALA A 217 39.52 2.99 -16.93
C ALA A 217 40.90 3.64 -16.77
N LEU A 218 41.65 3.23 -15.75
CA LEU A 218 42.99 3.73 -15.50
C LEU A 218 43.83 3.57 -16.78
N GLY A 219 44.02 4.67 -17.50
CA GLY A 219 44.63 4.64 -18.82
C GLY A 219 44.72 6.02 -19.47
N GLY A 220 45.35 6.99 -18.81
CA GLY A 220 45.96 8.12 -19.51
C GLY A 220 45.70 9.51 -18.93
N GLY A 221 46.60 9.96 -18.05
CA GLY A 221 47.09 11.34 -18.09
C GLY A 221 46.34 12.41 -17.28
N GLY A 222 46.66 12.48 -15.98
CA GLY A 222 47.04 13.74 -15.33
C GLY A 222 45.94 14.72 -14.90
N GLY A 223 45.84 14.91 -13.59
CA GLY A 223 45.30 16.15 -13.01
C GLY A 223 44.40 15.92 -11.81
N GLY A 224 44.99 15.84 -10.62
CA GLY A 224 44.22 15.92 -9.37
C GLY A 224 43.50 17.25 -9.23
N GLY A 225 42.30 17.22 -8.66
CA GLY A 225 41.52 18.44 -8.46
C GLY A 225 40.29 18.20 -7.61
N ALA A 226 40.44 18.50 -6.32
CA ALA A 226 39.45 18.61 -5.27
C ALA A 226 38.02 18.99 -5.70
N GLY A 227 37.05 18.44 -4.94
CA GLY A 227 35.63 18.73 -5.04
C GLY A 227 35.32 20.22 -5.13
N ARG A 228 34.41 20.55 -6.04
CA ARG A 228 33.80 21.87 -6.11
C ARG A 228 32.39 21.80 -5.55
N ALA A 229 32.29 22.09 -4.26
CA ALA A 229 31.15 22.81 -3.73
C ALA A 229 31.08 24.16 -4.44
N THR A 230 30.00 24.42 -5.16
CA THR A 230 29.68 25.73 -5.73
C THR A 230 29.40 26.72 -4.60
N ALA A 231 30.43 27.46 -4.20
CA ALA A 231 30.30 28.63 -3.36
C ALA A 231 29.72 29.80 -4.17
N LEU A 232 28.61 30.33 -3.67
CA LEU A 232 27.97 31.56 -4.09
C LEU A 232 28.96 32.73 -3.98
N THR A 233 29.18 33.44 -5.10
CA THR A 233 29.84 34.75 -5.07
C THR A 233 28.86 35.81 -5.52
N SER A 234 28.65 36.73 -4.58
CA SER A 234 27.95 38.00 -4.64
C SER A 234 28.60 38.96 -5.64
N ALA A 235 27.80 39.49 -6.58
CA ALA A 235 28.11 40.72 -7.30
C ALA A 235 26.91 41.67 -7.20
N SER A 236 27.18 42.89 -6.70
CA SER A 236 26.28 44.04 -6.77
C SER A 236 26.96 45.18 -7.55
N PRO A 237 26.19 46.14 -8.09
CA PRO A 237 26.33 46.64 -9.45
C PRO A 237 26.79 48.11 -9.54
N SER A 238 27.01 48.64 -10.76
CA SER A 238 26.77 50.05 -11.24
C SER A 238 27.42 50.28 -12.64
N PRO A 239 27.11 51.36 -13.42
CA PRO A 239 25.94 51.45 -14.30
C PRO A 239 26.22 51.98 -15.74
N THR A 240 25.19 51.86 -16.62
CA THR A 240 24.76 52.77 -17.72
C THR A 240 25.75 53.34 -18.75
N SER A 241 25.52 53.05 -20.05
CA SER A 241 24.99 54.02 -21.04
C SER A 241 24.74 53.41 -22.44
N ALA A 242 23.58 53.76 -23.02
CA ALA A 242 23.20 53.55 -24.41
C ALA A 242 23.78 54.66 -25.32
N PRO A 243 23.71 54.53 -26.66
CA PRO A 243 22.59 55.18 -27.35
C PRO A 243 22.00 54.43 -28.56
N VAL A 244 20.85 54.97 -28.99
CA VAL A 244 19.86 54.54 -29.98
C VAL A 244 20.27 54.83 -31.43
N GLN A 245 19.90 53.96 -32.38
CA GLN A 245 19.52 54.36 -33.76
C GLN A 245 18.38 53.49 -34.31
N ALA A 246 17.55 54.14 -35.15
CA ALA A 246 16.17 53.80 -35.49
C ALA A 246 15.98 52.98 -36.78
N ALA A 247 14.73 52.50 -36.95
CA ALA A 247 14.15 51.59 -37.96
C ALA A 247 14.14 52.12 -39.42
N PRO A 248 13.64 51.35 -40.44
CA PRO A 248 12.19 51.19 -40.65
C PRO A 248 11.64 49.86 -41.26
N VAL A 249 10.42 49.51 -40.80
CA VAL A 249 9.15 49.12 -41.50
C VAL A 249 9.11 48.10 -42.68
N ALA A 250 8.33 47.01 -42.49
CA ALA A 250 7.30 46.44 -43.40
C ALA A 250 6.50 45.34 -42.61
N ALA A 251 5.25 45.49 -42.16
CA ALA A 251 3.95 45.62 -42.82
C ALA A 251 3.29 44.28 -43.29
N VAL A 252 2.38 43.78 -42.43
CA VAL A 252 1.08 43.08 -42.64
C VAL A 252 1.02 41.64 -43.22
N PRO A 253 -0.06 40.84 -43.02
CA PRO A 253 -1.31 41.08 -42.26
C PRO A 253 -1.71 40.00 -41.23
N VAL A 254 -2.56 40.42 -40.29
CA VAL A 254 -3.32 39.61 -39.33
C VAL A 254 -4.66 39.22 -39.97
N VAL A 255 -5.04 37.94 -39.88
CA VAL A 255 -6.39 37.45 -40.23
C VAL A 255 -7.03 36.89 -38.98
N SER A 256 -8.13 37.51 -38.56
CA SER A 256 -9.02 37.03 -37.50
C SER A 256 -9.80 35.80 -37.95
N PRO A 257 -10.29 34.98 -37.00
CA PRO A 257 -11.54 34.28 -37.22
C PRO A 257 -12.62 34.69 -36.22
N VAL A 258 -13.83 34.53 -36.75
CA VAL A 258 -15.13 35.02 -36.34
C VAL A 258 -15.77 34.12 -35.28
N LYS A 259 -16.55 34.78 -34.42
CA LYS A 259 -17.54 34.26 -33.46
C LYS A 259 -18.61 33.39 -34.12
N ALA A 260 -18.90 32.22 -33.56
CA ALA A 260 -20.12 31.44 -33.83
C ALA A 260 -20.60 30.73 -32.55
N GLU A 261 -21.91 30.81 -32.30
CA GLU A 261 -22.71 30.17 -31.24
C GLU A 261 -24.16 30.09 -31.77
N PRO A 262 -25.07 29.18 -31.35
CA PRO A 262 -24.98 27.74 -31.04
C PRO A 262 -25.97 26.90 -31.93
N PRO A 263 -26.21 25.58 -31.66
CA PRO A 263 -27.42 25.24 -30.89
C PRO A 263 -27.27 24.08 -29.88
N ALA A 264 -28.34 23.97 -29.09
CA ALA A 264 -28.52 23.27 -27.82
C ALA A 264 -28.72 21.74 -27.88
N SER A 265 -28.44 21.07 -26.76
CA SER A 265 -29.30 20.06 -26.11
C SER A 265 -28.76 19.64 -24.72
N ALA A 266 -29.49 20.04 -23.67
CA ALA A 266 -29.96 19.30 -22.48
C ALA A 266 -29.07 18.20 -21.84
N GLY A 267 -28.91 18.10 -20.51
CA GLY A 267 -29.46 18.85 -19.39
C GLY A 267 -28.68 18.45 -18.12
N GLY A 268 -28.37 19.44 -17.28
CA GLY A 268 -27.74 19.25 -15.98
C GLY A 268 -28.79 19.36 -14.88
N ASP A 269 -28.80 18.37 -13.99
CA ASP A 269 -29.51 18.41 -12.72
C ASP A 269 -28.46 18.48 -11.61
N VAL A 270 -28.40 19.64 -10.96
CA VAL A 270 -27.73 19.81 -9.66
C VAL A 270 -28.75 20.50 -8.77
N PRO A 271 -29.30 19.82 -7.75
CA PRO A 271 -30.08 20.51 -6.75
C PRO A 271 -29.24 20.98 -5.55
N PRO A 272 -29.71 22.05 -4.88
CA PRO A 272 -28.93 22.90 -4.01
C PRO A 272 -29.09 22.50 -2.54
N TRP A 273 -28.04 22.69 -1.74
CA TRP A 273 -28.14 22.68 -0.29
C TRP A 273 -28.21 24.13 0.19
N GLU A 274 -29.36 24.53 0.74
CA GLU A 274 -29.47 25.46 1.87
C GLU A 274 -30.94 25.59 2.29
N ASP A 275 -31.28 25.15 3.50
CA ASP A 275 -31.85 26.00 4.55
C ASP A 275 -32.13 25.17 5.84
N LEU A 276 -31.85 25.79 7.00
CA LEU A 276 -31.79 25.22 8.36
C LEU A 276 -33.18 25.22 9.10
N PRO A 277 -33.27 25.06 10.44
CA PRO A 277 -34.01 24.03 11.23
C PRO A 277 -35.31 24.66 11.87
N PRO A 278 -36.03 24.18 12.95
CA PRO A 278 -35.53 23.70 14.27
C PRO A 278 -36.37 22.61 15.03
N GLU A 279 -35.79 22.17 16.16
CA GLU A 279 -36.40 21.80 17.46
C GLU A 279 -37.37 20.62 17.70
N ALA A 280 -37.05 19.95 18.82
CA ALA A 280 -37.92 19.37 19.85
C ALA A 280 -38.46 17.94 19.66
N MET A 281 -38.02 17.02 20.53
CA MET A 281 -38.78 16.55 21.71
C MET A 281 -38.18 15.28 22.32
N ASP A 282 -37.88 15.36 23.62
CA ASP A 282 -37.90 14.24 24.58
C ASP A 282 -39.22 13.44 24.48
N PRO A 283 -39.28 12.12 24.80
CA PRO A 283 -39.20 11.71 26.22
C PRO A 283 -38.64 10.29 26.54
N ALA A 284 -38.03 10.19 27.73
CA ALA A 284 -38.31 9.30 28.88
C ALA A 284 -38.71 7.78 28.74
N PRO A 285 -38.44 6.95 29.79
CA PRO A 285 -38.22 5.49 29.74
C PRO A 285 -39.45 4.63 30.14
N PRO A 286 -39.37 3.28 30.24
CA PRO A 286 -39.17 2.67 31.58
C PRO A 286 -38.55 1.25 31.64
N SER A 287 -38.17 0.86 32.87
CA SER A 287 -38.27 -0.50 33.46
C SER A 287 -37.44 -1.66 32.88
N ALA A 288 -36.91 -2.61 33.65
CA ALA A 288 -37.04 -2.94 35.06
C ALA A 288 -35.86 -3.82 35.49
N ALA A 289 -35.51 -3.69 36.76
CA ALA A 289 -34.56 -4.54 37.48
C ALA A 289 -35.10 -5.96 37.72
N VAL A 290 -34.19 -6.96 37.76
CA VAL A 290 -34.28 -8.06 38.73
C VAL A 290 -32.87 -8.42 39.20
N SER A 291 -32.72 -8.49 40.52
CA SER A 291 -31.50 -8.72 41.29
C SER A 291 -31.35 -10.17 41.75
N ARG A 292 -30.11 -10.51 42.15
CA ARG A 292 -29.63 -11.38 43.26
C ARG A 292 -28.79 -12.61 42.86
N PRO A 293 -27.95 -13.15 43.77
CA PRO A 293 -27.22 -12.52 44.88
C PRO A 293 -25.74 -12.99 45.04
N ALA A 294 -25.03 -12.28 45.91
CA ALA A 294 -23.66 -12.49 46.38
C ALA A 294 -23.48 -13.68 47.34
N PRO A 295 -22.21 -13.91 47.79
CA PRO A 295 -21.97 -13.87 49.23
C PRO A 295 -20.85 -12.89 49.65
N SER A 296 -21.08 -12.28 50.81
CA SER A 296 -20.18 -11.45 51.66
C SER A 296 -19.41 -12.39 52.63
N VAL A 297 -18.21 -12.07 53.17
CA VAL A 297 -17.88 -11.25 54.36
C VAL A 297 -16.34 -11.02 54.34
N ALA A 298 -15.74 -9.81 54.21
CA ALA A 298 -15.42 -8.71 55.18
C ALA A 298 -14.48 -9.10 56.37
N PRO A 299 -13.71 -8.20 57.08
CA PRO A 299 -13.54 -6.73 56.97
C PRO A 299 -12.13 -6.06 57.27
N SER A 300 -11.94 -4.82 56.77
CA SER A 300 -11.33 -3.58 57.37
C SER A 300 -9.80 -3.40 57.62
N PRO A 301 -9.23 -2.14 57.67
CA PRO A 301 -9.88 -0.81 57.87
C PRO A 301 -9.52 0.36 56.88
N PRO A 302 -10.19 1.54 56.97
CA PRO A 302 -10.22 2.65 55.99
C PRO A 302 -9.62 3.97 56.56
N PRO A 303 -9.91 5.21 56.06
CA PRO A 303 -10.19 5.72 54.70
C PRO A 303 -9.23 6.89 54.32
N ALA A 304 -8.91 7.06 53.03
CA ALA A 304 -8.42 8.33 52.50
C ALA A 304 -9.23 8.71 51.25
N VAL A 305 -10.34 9.38 51.54
CA VAL A 305 -11.08 10.34 50.72
C VAL A 305 -10.82 10.25 49.20
N ALA A 306 -11.50 9.31 48.54
CA ALA A 306 -11.81 9.45 47.13
C ALA A 306 -12.91 10.52 47.01
N THR A 307 -12.49 11.78 46.90
CA THR A 307 -13.36 12.86 46.46
C THR A 307 -13.81 12.57 45.04
N VAL A 308 -15.12 12.36 44.90
CA VAL A 308 -15.97 12.82 43.80
C VAL A 308 -15.21 13.04 42.49
N VAL A 309 -15.18 11.99 41.67
CA VAL A 309 -15.63 12.00 40.28
C VAL A 309 -15.67 13.42 39.67
N ASP A 310 -14.54 13.92 39.17
CA ASP A 310 -14.58 14.87 38.06
C ASP A 310 -14.98 14.05 36.83
N ARG A 311 -16.30 13.95 36.64
CA ARG A 311 -16.94 13.27 35.51
C ARG A 311 -16.83 14.15 34.26
N LEU A 312 -15.62 14.58 33.91
CA LEU A 312 -15.39 15.08 32.56
C LEU A 312 -15.36 13.87 31.64
N ASP A 313 -16.42 13.71 30.85
CA ASP A 313 -16.44 12.75 29.77
C ASP A 313 -15.47 13.23 28.68
N TRP A 314 -14.20 12.84 28.80
CA TRP A 314 -13.14 13.19 27.86
C TRP A 314 -13.51 12.80 26.41
N HIS A 315 -14.28 11.72 26.25
CA HIS A 315 -14.78 11.32 24.93
C HIS A 315 -15.78 12.33 24.37
N GLY A 316 -16.73 12.81 25.20
CA GLY A 316 -17.67 13.87 24.81
C GLY A 316 -16.95 15.19 24.51
N LEU A 317 -15.95 15.56 25.33
CA LEU A 317 -15.16 16.77 25.15
C LEU A 317 -14.43 16.78 23.78
N ILE A 318 -13.85 15.65 23.35
CA ILE A 318 -13.19 15.53 22.03
C ILE A 318 -14.17 15.78 20.88
N GLN A 319 -15.42 15.34 21.01
CA GLN A 319 -16.45 15.56 19.98
C GLN A 319 -16.87 17.03 19.92
N GLU A 320 -16.99 17.69 21.07
CA GLU A 320 -17.34 19.12 21.18
C GLU A 320 -16.21 20.06 20.72
N LEU A 321 -14.95 19.67 20.93
CA LEU A 321 -13.77 20.43 20.48
C LEU A 321 -13.63 20.47 18.95
N GLY A 322 -14.31 19.58 18.21
CA GLY A 322 -14.28 19.57 16.74
C GLY A 322 -12.88 19.38 16.14
N LEU A 323 -12.00 18.66 16.85
CA LEU A 323 -10.60 18.46 16.49
C LEU A 323 -10.47 17.78 15.11
N LYS A 324 -9.55 18.27 14.27
CA LYS A 324 -9.33 17.74 12.91
C LYS A 324 -7.94 17.13 12.74
N GLY A 325 -7.85 16.07 11.93
CA GLY A 325 -6.60 15.41 11.55
C GLY A 325 -5.86 14.77 12.73
N MET A 326 -4.52 14.83 12.71
CA MET A 326 -3.65 14.14 13.68
C MET A 326 -3.80 14.60 15.14
N VAL A 327 -4.34 15.81 15.38
CA VAL A 327 -4.62 16.30 16.74
C VAL A 327 -5.78 15.53 17.37
N ARG A 328 -6.76 15.13 16.55
CA ARG A 328 -7.88 14.28 16.97
C ARG A 328 -7.41 12.87 17.31
N GLU A 329 -6.57 12.27 16.47
CA GLU A 329 -6.01 10.94 16.74
C GLU A 329 -5.22 10.93 18.05
N LEU A 330 -4.38 11.94 18.28
CA LEU A 330 -3.65 12.09 19.54
C LEU A 330 -4.61 12.15 20.73
N ALA A 331 -5.66 12.97 20.66
CA ALA A 331 -6.65 13.10 21.73
C ALA A 331 -7.46 11.79 21.96
N GLN A 332 -7.81 11.08 20.88
CA GLN A 332 -8.59 9.83 20.94
C GLN A 332 -7.81 8.65 21.54
N HIS A 333 -6.49 8.64 21.40
CA HIS A 333 -5.62 7.62 21.98
C HIS A 333 -5.12 7.97 23.39
N CYS A 334 -5.50 9.14 23.92
CA CYS A 334 -5.19 9.58 25.27
C CYS A 334 -6.32 9.24 26.26
N GLU A 335 -5.94 8.79 27.44
CA GLU A 335 -6.81 8.64 28.61
C GLU A 335 -6.71 9.88 29.51
N TRP A 336 -7.85 10.32 30.07
CA TRP A 336 -7.89 11.41 31.03
C TRP A 336 -7.30 10.99 32.38
N GLY A 337 -6.19 11.61 32.76
CA GLY A 337 -5.48 11.37 34.01
C GLY A 337 -5.83 12.35 35.14
N GLY A 338 -6.77 13.26 34.93
CA GLY A 338 -7.21 14.28 35.90
C GLY A 338 -6.68 15.69 35.63
N MET A 339 -7.22 16.66 36.37
CA MET A 339 -6.76 18.05 36.38
C MET A 339 -6.15 18.37 37.74
N ALA A 340 -4.90 18.85 37.76
CA ALA A 340 -4.20 19.23 39.00
C ALA A 340 -3.51 20.58 38.80
N GLU A 341 -3.75 21.53 39.72
CA GLU A 341 -3.10 22.86 39.74
C GLU A 341 -3.17 23.63 38.41
N GLY A 342 -4.29 23.57 37.69
CA GLY A 342 -4.44 24.24 36.40
C GLY A 342 -3.68 23.57 35.25
N ARG A 343 -3.29 22.30 35.40
CA ARG A 343 -2.78 21.47 34.30
C ARG A 343 -3.64 20.23 34.08
N ILE A 344 -3.88 19.89 32.82
CA ILE A 344 -4.53 18.65 32.39
C ILE A 344 -3.45 17.59 32.20
N ARG A 345 -3.63 16.44 32.86
CA ARG A 345 -2.77 15.27 32.64
C ARG A 345 -3.49 14.27 31.75
N LEU A 346 -2.89 13.94 30.62
CA LEU A 346 -3.34 12.86 29.75
C LEU A 346 -2.32 11.73 29.76
N THR A 347 -2.79 10.50 29.70
CA THR A 347 -1.94 9.31 29.60
C THR A 347 -2.06 8.72 28.20
N LEU A 348 -0.95 8.59 27.48
CA LEU A 348 -0.88 7.94 26.17
C LEU A 348 -0.29 6.53 26.32
N SER A 349 -0.87 5.56 25.61
CA SER A 349 -0.34 4.20 25.53
C SER A 349 1.04 4.20 24.88
N GLU A 350 1.92 3.32 25.35
CA GLU A 350 3.26 3.12 24.82
C GLU A 350 3.26 2.73 23.32
N ALA A 351 2.18 2.09 22.84
CA ALA A 351 1.99 1.74 21.42
C ALA A 351 1.87 2.96 20.49
N HIS A 352 1.45 4.11 21.01
CA HIS A 352 1.21 5.33 20.23
C HIS A 352 2.22 6.45 20.53
N LYS A 353 3.31 6.13 21.24
CA LYS A 353 4.43 7.05 21.57
C LYS A 353 4.97 7.81 20.34
N HIS A 354 4.91 7.21 19.16
CA HIS A 354 5.41 7.83 17.92
C HIS A 354 4.62 9.10 17.53
N LEU A 355 3.33 9.19 17.88
CA LEU A 355 2.48 10.36 17.61
C LEU A 355 2.95 11.63 18.35
N LEU A 356 3.52 11.47 19.55
CA LEU A 356 4.17 12.56 20.31
C LEU A 356 5.58 12.88 19.78
N ALA A 357 6.31 11.87 19.32
CA ALA A 357 7.71 12.01 18.91
C ALA A 357 7.88 12.67 17.53
N ILE A 358 7.00 12.35 16.57
CA ILE A 358 7.08 12.88 15.20
C ILE A 358 6.66 14.35 15.14
N ASN A 359 5.68 14.77 15.95
CA ASN A 359 5.06 16.09 15.84
C ASN A 359 4.78 16.71 17.22
N ARG A 360 5.83 17.26 17.86
CA ARG A 360 5.70 18.04 19.13
C ARG A 360 4.73 19.22 19.04
N GLY A 361 4.43 19.72 17.83
CA GLY A 361 3.46 20.79 17.62
C GLY A 361 2.00 20.38 17.89
N ASN A 362 1.67 19.08 17.87
CA ASN A 362 0.31 18.61 18.08
C ASN A 362 -0.14 18.73 19.54
N GLN A 363 0.78 18.55 20.50
CA GLN A 363 0.50 18.80 21.92
C GLN A 363 0.17 20.27 22.16
N ALA A 364 0.97 21.19 21.60
CA ALA A 364 0.73 22.63 21.73
C ALA A 364 -0.58 23.09 21.06
N ARG A 365 -0.98 22.45 19.95
CA ARG A 365 -2.27 22.71 19.28
C ARG A 365 -3.45 22.17 20.08
N LEU A 366 -3.33 20.99 20.67
CA LEU A 366 -4.33 20.43 21.56
C LEU A 366 -4.50 21.29 22.82
N GLU A 367 -3.39 21.77 23.38
CA GLU A 367 -3.39 22.72 24.50
C GLU A 367 -4.05 24.06 24.12
N ALA A 368 -3.78 24.59 22.92
CA ALA A 368 -4.42 25.81 22.45
C ALA A 368 -5.94 25.68 22.29
N GLU A 369 -6.44 24.56 21.77
CA GLU A 369 -7.89 24.32 21.65
C GLU A 369 -8.55 24.06 23.01
N LEU A 370 -7.86 23.39 23.94
CA LEU A 370 -8.34 23.25 25.32
C LEU A 370 -8.42 24.61 26.03
N ASN A 371 -7.40 25.47 25.88
CA ASN A 371 -7.42 26.82 26.44
C ASN A 371 -8.52 27.70 25.85
N ARG A 372 -8.83 27.53 24.57
CA ARG A 372 -9.95 28.21 23.90
C ARG A 372 -11.31 27.76 24.45
N HIS A 373 -11.44 26.48 24.80
CA HIS A 373 -12.70 25.92 25.30
C HIS A 373 -12.92 26.19 26.80
N PHE A 374 -11.86 26.14 27.62
CA PHE A 374 -11.94 26.36 29.07
C PHE A 374 -11.83 27.84 29.50
N ASP A 375 -11.54 28.75 28.56
CA ASP A 375 -11.39 30.21 28.77
C ASP A 375 -10.40 30.55 29.92
N GLN A 376 -9.44 29.66 30.16
CA GLN A 376 -8.38 29.74 31.17
C GLN A 376 -7.08 29.16 30.60
N PRO A 377 -5.90 29.66 30.99
CA PRO A 377 -4.61 29.09 30.59
C PRO A 377 -4.36 27.79 31.35
N VAL A 378 -4.74 26.66 30.75
CA VAL A 378 -4.54 25.31 31.25
C VAL A 378 -3.31 24.69 30.57
N GLY A 379 -2.35 24.23 31.37
CA GLY A 379 -1.15 23.56 30.85
C GLY A 379 -1.41 22.10 30.50
N LEU A 380 -1.00 21.62 29.32
CA LEU A 380 -1.22 20.21 28.94
C LEU A 380 0.06 19.36 29.14
N SER A 381 -0.02 18.33 29.99
CA SER A 381 1.04 17.33 30.16
C SER A 381 0.56 15.97 29.69
N ILE A 382 1.27 15.38 28.72
CA ILE A 382 0.98 14.03 28.21
C ILE A 382 2.08 13.09 28.69
N ASP A 383 1.72 12.16 29.59
CA ASP A 383 2.60 11.14 30.13
C ASP A 383 2.43 9.82 29.36
N ILE A 384 3.52 9.10 29.11
CA ILE A 384 3.45 7.78 28.45
C ILE A 384 3.37 6.72 29.53
N GLY A 385 2.33 5.90 29.51
CA GLY A 385 2.08 4.91 30.55
C GLY A 385 1.15 3.78 30.11
N ARG A 386 0.94 2.82 31.00
CA ARG A 386 -0.09 1.80 30.82
C ARG A 386 -1.45 2.42 31.11
N ILE A 387 -2.31 2.43 30.11
CA ILE A 387 -3.70 2.87 30.21
C ILE A 387 -4.46 1.86 31.08
N ALA A 388 -5.17 2.36 32.10
CA ALA A 388 -5.90 1.53 33.06
C ALA A 388 -7.41 1.45 32.74
N GLY A 389 -7.95 2.42 32.00
CA GLY A 389 -9.35 2.49 31.57
C GLY A 389 -9.54 2.39 30.05
N GLU A 390 -10.77 2.65 29.62
CA GLU A 390 -11.15 2.62 28.20
C GLU A 390 -10.71 3.91 27.51
N THR A 391 -9.92 3.77 26.43
CA THR A 391 -9.61 4.93 25.58
C THR A 391 -10.84 5.34 24.76
N PRO A 392 -11.01 6.64 24.45
CA PRO A 392 -12.03 7.10 23.52
C PRO A 392 -12.01 6.37 22.17
N ALA A 393 -10.81 6.04 21.64
CA ALA A 393 -10.65 5.26 20.42
C ALA A 393 -11.20 3.82 20.53
N GLN A 394 -10.97 3.15 21.67
CA GLN A 394 -11.52 1.81 21.92
C GLN A 394 -13.04 1.85 22.07
N ARG A 395 -13.56 2.85 22.77
CA ARG A 395 -15.01 3.03 22.93
C ARG A 395 -15.70 3.33 21.59
N ASP A 396 -15.11 4.19 20.76
CA ASP A 396 -15.59 4.45 19.41
C ASP A 396 -15.51 3.21 18.51
N ALA A 397 -14.46 2.39 18.63
CA ALA A 397 -14.32 1.16 17.86
C ALA A 397 -15.40 0.14 18.25
N VAL A 398 -15.70 0.01 19.54
CA VAL A 398 -16.78 -0.87 20.03
C VAL A 398 -18.14 -0.38 19.55
N ILE A 399 -18.43 0.93 19.63
CA ILE A 399 -19.69 1.51 19.13
C ILE A 399 -19.83 1.32 17.61
N ARG A 400 -18.74 1.52 16.84
CA ARG A 400 -18.74 1.30 15.39
C ARG A 400 -18.93 -0.16 15.02
N ALA A 401 -18.27 -1.08 15.73
CA ALA A 401 -18.44 -2.51 15.52
C ALA A 401 -19.88 -2.94 15.83
N GLN A 402 -20.49 -2.41 16.88
CA GLN A 402 -21.89 -2.68 17.22
C GLN A 402 -22.84 -2.16 16.14
N ARG A 403 -22.69 -0.91 15.68
CA ARG A 403 -23.51 -0.35 14.59
C ARG A 403 -23.35 -1.12 13.28
N HIS A 404 -22.14 -1.58 12.97
CA HIS A 404 -21.89 -2.41 11.80
C HIS A 404 -22.59 -3.77 11.92
N ALA A 405 -22.49 -4.43 13.08
CA ALA A 405 -23.18 -5.69 13.34
C ALA A 405 -24.70 -5.54 13.26
N ASP A 406 -25.26 -4.48 13.82
CA ASP A 406 -26.70 -4.18 13.75
C ASP A 406 -27.14 -3.89 12.31
N ALA A 407 -26.31 -3.20 11.51
CA ALA A 407 -26.58 -2.92 10.09
C ALA A 407 -26.54 -4.20 9.24
N VAL A 408 -25.56 -5.09 9.47
CA VAL A 408 -25.49 -6.40 8.81
C VAL A 408 -26.72 -7.24 9.17
N ALA A 409 -27.05 -7.33 10.46
CA ALA A 409 -28.22 -8.08 10.92
C ALA A 409 -29.54 -7.54 10.35
N SER A 410 -29.67 -6.21 10.21
CA SER A 410 -30.83 -5.60 9.58
C SER A 410 -30.93 -5.91 8.08
N LEU A 411 -29.81 -6.00 7.37
CA LEU A 411 -29.78 -6.35 5.95
C LEU A 411 -30.04 -7.85 5.73
N GLU A 412 -29.55 -8.73 6.60
CA GLU A 412 -29.83 -10.17 6.55
C GLU A 412 -31.29 -10.50 6.86
N GLN A 413 -31.95 -9.66 7.67
CA GLN A 413 -33.37 -9.79 7.99
C GLN A 413 -34.28 -9.08 6.98
N ASP A 414 -33.72 -8.41 5.97
CA ASP A 414 -34.50 -7.74 4.94
C ASP A 414 -35.14 -8.79 3.99
N PRO A 415 -36.48 -8.77 3.81
CA PRO A 415 -37.18 -9.69 2.92
C PRO A 415 -36.66 -9.70 1.48
N PHE A 416 -36.15 -8.57 0.98
CA PHE A 416 -35.59 -8.45 -0.36
C PHE A 416 -34.23 -9.16 -0.48
N VAL A 417 -33.37 -9.03 0.53
CA VAL A 417 -32.06 -9.69 0.57
C VAL A 417 -32.24 -11.21 0.71
N GLN A 418 -33.19 -11.65 1.53
CA GLN A 418 -33.55 -13.07 1.64
C GLN A 418 -34.08 -13.64 0.32
N GLU A 419 -34.95 -12.91 -0.39
CA GLU A 419 -35.43 -13.35 -1.72
C GLU A 419 -34.28 -13.43 -2.73
N MET A 420 -33.31 -12.50 -2.68
CA MET A 420 -32.13 -12.54 -3.57
C MET A 420 -31.20 -13.71 -3.27
N ILE A 421 -30.99 -14.04 -1.99
CA ILE A 421 -30.20 -15.20 -1.58
C ILE A 421 -30.90 -16.50 -2.01
N GLU A 422 -32.21 -16.64 -1.76
CA GLU A 422 -32.96 -17.85 -2.12
C GLU A 422 -33.11 -18.05 -3.64
N ARG A 423 -33.25 -16.97 -4.41
CA ARG A 423 -33.57 -17.04 -5.84
C ARG A 423 -32.33 -17.03 -6.75
N PHE A 424 -31.23 -16.46 -6.30
CA PHE A 424 -30.02 -16.27 -7.11
C PHE A 424 -28.74 -16.83 -6.47
N ASP A 425 -28.82 -17.50 -5.31
CA ASP A 425 -27.66 -18.03 -4.58
C ASP A 425 -26.62 -16.91 -4.26
N ALA A 426 -27.15 -15.70 -4.02
CA ALA A 426 -26.34 -14.51 -3.78
C ALA A 426 -25.70 -14.55 -2.38
N THR A 427 -24.50 -13.98 -2.24
CA THR A 427 -23.80 -13.89 -0.95
C THR A 427 -23.66 -12.43 -0.53
N LEU A 428 -24.06 -12.13 0.71
CA LEU A 428 -23.88 -10.80 1.27
C LEU A 428 -22.41 -10.59 1.64
N GLN A 429 -21.76 -9.58 1.05
CA GLN A 429 -20.42 -9.18 1.45
C GLN A 429 -20.49 -8.27 2.68
N GLU A 430 -20.42 -8.88 3.87
CA GLU A 430 -20.51 -8.20 5.17
C GLU A 430 -19.50 -7.05 5.34
N SER A 431 -18.31 -7.16 4.73
CA SER A 431 -17.27 -6.13 4.78
C SER A 431 -17.59 -4.85 3.98
N SER A 432 -18.62 -4.88 3.13
CA SER A 432 -19.07 -3.74 2.31
C SER A 432 -20.21 -2.95 2.98
N VAL A 433 -20.76 -3.45 4.09
CA VAL A 433 -21.89 -2.83 4.77
C VAL A 433 -21.43 -1.58 5.52
N ARG A 434 -21.97 -0.41 5.12
CA ARG A 434 -21.70 0.85 5.80
C ARG A 434 -22.91 1.24 6.66
N PRO A 435 -22.76 1.35 8.00
CA PRO A 435 -23.83 1.87 8.84
C PRO A 435 -24.09 3.35 8.49
N LEU A 436 -25.36 3.71 8.34
CA LEU A 436 -25.82 5.08 8.04
C LEU A 436 -25.63 6.05 9.22
#